data_AF-A0A8G2A641-F1
#
_entry.id   AF-A0A8G2A641-F1
#
_cell.length_a   1.000
_cell.length_b   1.000
_cell.length_c   1.000
_cell.angle_alpha   90.00
_cell.angle_beta   90.00
_cell.angle_gamma   90.00
#
_symmetry.space_group_name_H-M   'P 1'
#
loop_
_entity.id
_entity.type
_entity.pdbx_description
1 polymer ?
#
loop_
_entity_poly.entity_id
_entity_poly.type
_entity_poly.pdbx_seq_one_letter_code
_entity_poly.pdbx_strand_id
1 'polypeptide(L)'
;MTSRREWQLQQLGITRWSLRRPGVLQGEIAISLPGHIRLVMVAENPPSLTEPLASDILRALALSPNQVLQLTPDRVAMLPQDSRCNSWRLGTDAPLPLAGAQLSTPAFDELQTSAPARMALWQQICAHEHDFYPQHG
;
A
#
# COMPACT_ATOMS: atom_id res chain seq x y z
N MET A 1 8.46 21.89 -20.44
CA MET A 1 8.32 23.23 -21.06
C MET A 1 7.35 24.03 -20.21
N THR A 2 7.80 25.13 -19.60
CA THR A 2 6.92 26.04 -18.84
C THR A 2 5.97 26.74 -19.80
N SER A 3 4.67 26.59 -19.58
CA SER A 3 3.63 27.23 -20.39
C SER A 3 3.69 28.76 -20.26
N ARG A 4 3.26 29.50 -21.29
CA ARG A 4 3.17 30.98 -21.27
C ARG A 4 2.45 31.50 -20.02
N ARG A 5 1.43 30.75 -19.56
CA ARG A 5 0.66 31.03 -18.35
C ARG A 5 1.49 30.91 -17.08
N GLU A 6 2.37 29.91 -16.97
CA GLU A 6 3.26 29.74 -15.81
C GLU A 6 4.27 30.88 -15.71
N TRP A 7 4.84 31.30 -16.84
CA TRP A 7 5.77 32.43 -16.88
C TRP A 7 5.11 33.74 -16.46
N GLN A 8 3.88 34.00 -16.91
CA GLN A 8 3.12 35.19 -16.51
C GLN A 8 2.81 35.21 -15.01
N LEU A 9 2.43 34.06 -14.42
CA LEU A 9 2.17 33.97 -12.98
C LEU A 9 3.43 34.27 -12.16
N GLN A 10 4.60 33.80 -12.60
CA GLN A 10 5.87 34.10 -11.95
C GLN A 10 6.24 35.60 -12.02
N GLN A 11 6.00 36.27 -13.15
CA GLN A 11 6.25 37.72 -13.29
C GLN A 11 5.36 38.57 -12.36
N LEU A 12 4.18 38.07 -11.99
CA LEU A 12 3.28 38.71 -11.04
C LEU A 12 3.63 38.41 -9.57
N GLY A 13 4.71 37.68 -9.30
CA GLY A 13 5.09 37.25 -7.95
C GLY A 13 4.17 36.17 -7.37
N ILE A 14 3.37 35.50 -8.20
CA ILE A 14 2.42 34.48 -7.76
C ILE A 14 3.12 33.12 -7.74
N THR A 15 3.45 32.63 -6.55
CA THR A 15 3.92 31.25 -6.36
C THR A 15 2.77 30.28 -6.58
N ARG A 16 2.94 29.35 -7.54
CA ARG A 16 1.93 28.32 -7.79
C ARG A 16 2.10 27.18 -6.79
N TRP A 17 1.18 27.08 -5.84
CA TRP A 17 1.03 25.91 -4.98
C TRP A 17 0.28 24.81 -5.73
N SER A 18 0.82 23.60 -5.75
CA SER A 18 0.07 22.41 -6.16
C SER A 18 -0.46 21.72 -4.91
N LEU A 19 -1.77 21.42 -4.90
CA LEU A 19 -2.35 20.61 -3.85
C LEU A 19 -1.82 19.19 -3.97
N ARG A 20 -1.18 18.68 -2.91
CA ARG A 20 -0.74 17.27 -2.87
C ARG A 20 -1.91 16.29 -2.87
N ARG A 21 -3.06 16.67 -2.30
CA ARG A 21 -4.28 15.87 -2.24
C ARG A 21 -5.51 16.73 -2.58
N PRO A 22 -5.81 16.97 -3.87
CA PRO A 22 -6.95 17.79 -4.25
C PRO A 22 -8.30 17.20 -3.80
N GLY A 23 -8.40 15.87 -3.69
CA GLY A 23 -9.62 15.15 -3.29
C GLY A 23 -10.10 15.45 -1.86
N VAL A 24 -9.20 15.74 -0.92
CA VAL A 24 -9.55 16.11 0.47
C VAL A 24 -10.41 17.38 0.50
N LEU A 25 -10.17 18.32 -0.41
CA LEU A 25 -10.96 19.55 -0.51
C LEU A 25 -12.30 19.34 -1.22
N GLN A 26 -12.49 18.23 -1.93
CA GLN A 26 -13.74 17.86 -2.57
C GLN A 26 -14.69 17.09 -1.63
N GLY A 27 -14.31 16.91 -0.37
CA GLY A 27 -15.10 16.16 0.61
C GLY A 27 -14.84 14.65 0.58
N GLU A 28 -13.80 14.18 -0.11
CA GLU A 28 -13.36 12.79 0.03
C GLU A 28 -12.81 12.56 1.43
N ILE A 29 -13.53 11.73 2.19
CA ILE A 29 -13.23 11.38 3.57
C ILE A 29 -11.88 10.66 3.59
N ALA A 30 -10.93 11.14 4.40
CA ALA A 30 -9.66 10.45 4.63
C ALA A 30 -9.94 9.01 5.10
N ILE A 31 -9.28 8.04 4.49
CA ILE A 31 -9.45 6.64 4.87
C ILE A 31 -8.86 6.46 6.27
N SER A 32 -9.70 6.20 7.27
CA SER A 32 -9.20 5.83 8.60
C SER A 32 -8.64 4.41 8.56
N LEU A 33 -7.51 4.15 9.20
CA LEU A 33 -6.98 2.81 9.43
C LEU A 33 -7.55 2.26 10.76
N PRO A 34 -8.46 1.28 10.75
CA PRO A 34 -9.03 0.73 11.97
C PRO A 34 -7.97 0.03 12.83
N GLY A 35 -8.07 0.15 14.16
CA GLY A 35 -7.05 -0.37 15.09
C GLY A 35 -6.89 -1.88 15.14
N HIS A 36 -7.79 -2.66 14.54
CA HIS A 36 -7.66 -4.12 14.41
C HIS A 36 -6.93 -4.56 13.14
N ILE A 37 -6.73 -3.66 12.18
CA ILE A 37 -5.98 -3.95 10.95
C ILE A 37 -4.50 -4.14 11.29
N ARG A 38 -3.89 -5.13 10.66
CA ARG A 38 -2.47 -5.49 10.82
C ARG A 38 -1.74 -5.55 9.47
N LEU A 39 -2.48 -5.60 8.36
CA LEU A 39 -1.92 -5.57 7.02
C LEU A 39 -2.76 -4.69 6.10
N VAL A 40 -2.10 -3.80 5.36
CA VAL A 40 -2.68 -3.10 4.20
C VAL A 40 -2.25 -3.82 2.92
N MET A 41 -3.20 -4.42 2.22
CA MET A 41 -2.97 -5.06 0.92
C MET A 41 -3.25 -4.05 -0.19
N VAL A 42 -2.29 -3.86 -1.10
CA VAL A 42 -2.36 -2.83 -2.13
C VAL A 42 -2.24 -3.42 -3.52
N ALA A 43 -3.26 -3.23 -4.34
CA ALA A 43 -3.30 -3.66 -5.73
C ALA A 43 -4.34 -2.84 -6.50
N GLU A 44 -4.17 -2.70 -7.81
CA GLU A 44 -5.24 -2.14 -8.67
C GLU A 44 -6.49 -3.03 -8.65
N ASN A 45 -6.29 -4.34 -8.76
CA ASN A 45 -7.34 -5.35 -8.69
C ASN A 45 -7.00 -6.34 -7.55
N PRO A 46 -7.37 -6.04 -6.29
CA PRO A 46 -7.05 -6.91 -5.17
C PRO A 46 -7.81 -8.24 -5.29
N PRO A 47 -7.16 -9.39 -4.99
CA PRO A 47 -7.82 -10.69 -5.01
C PRO A 47 -8.83 -10.82 -3.88
N SER A 48 -9.77 -11.76 -3.97
CA SER A 48 -10.57 -12.11 -2.80
C SER A 48 -9.66 -12.67 -1.70
N LEU A 49 -9.87 -12.25 -0.45
CA LEU A 49 -9.13 -12.81 0.70
C LEU A 49 -9.48 -14.28 0.97
N THR A 50 -10.53 -14.80 0.33
CA THR A 50 -10.91 -16.22 0.37
C THR A 50 -10.28 -17.05 -0.75
N GLU A 51 -9.56 -16.44 -1.70
CA GLU A 51 -8.79 -17.18 -2.70
C GLU A 51 -7.76 -18.10 -2.00
N PRO A 52 -7.56 -19.35 -2.45
CA PRO A 52 -6.68 -20.31 -1.75
C PRO A 52 -5.28 -19.76 -1.49
N LEU A 53 -4.63 -19.20 -2.51
CA LEU A 53 -3.27 -18.64 -2.37
C LEU A 53 -3.24 -17.42 -1.45
N ALA A 54 -4.24 -16.54 -1.52
CA ALA A 54 -4.29 -15.37 -0.65
C ALA A 54 -4.47 -15.81 0.81
N SER A 55 -5.36 -16.77 1.07
CA SER A 55 -5.59 -17.37 2.39
C SER A 55 -4.33 -18.03 2.95
N ASP A 56 -3.58 -18.77 2.12
CA ASP A 56 -2.33 -19.41 2.53
C ASP A 56 -1.24 -18.39 2.86
N ILE A 57 -1.11 -17.31 2.09
CA ILE A 57 -0.16 -16.22 2.37
C ILE A 57 -0.54 -15.49 3.67
N LEU A 58 -1.81 -15.17 3.88
CA LEU A 58 -2.26 -14.55 5.13
C LEU A 58 -2.02 -15.47 6.33
N ARG A 59 -2.26 -16.77 6.18
CA ARG A 59 -1.96 -17.76 7.23
C ARG A 59 -0.47 -17.82 7.52
N ALA A 60 0.37 -17.77 6.49
CA ALA A 60 1.82 -17.70 6.66
C ALA A 60 2.19 -16.49 7.51
N LEU A 61 1.62 -15.32 7.22
CA LEU A 61 1.80 -14.08 8.00
C LEU A 61 1.12 -14.07 9.38
N ALA A 62 0.50 -15.18 9.81
CA ALA A 62 -0.29 -15.29 11.05
C ALA A 62 -1.45 -14.28 11.15
N LEU A 63 -2.10 -13.97 10.03
CA LEU A 63 -3.20 -13.01 9.92
C LEU A 63 -4.52 -13.67 9.54
N SER A 64 -5.62 -13.17 10.10
CA SER A 64 -6.96 -13.47 9.64
C SER A 64 -7.46 -12.43 8.62
N PRO A 65 -8.37 -12.80 7.68
CA PRO A 65 -8.86 -11.88 6.65
C PRO A 65 -9.44 -10.56 7.18
N ASN A 66 -10.08 -10.58 8.36
CA ASN A 66 -10.62 -9.37 9.01
C ASN A 66 -9.53 -8.40 9.51
N GLN A 67 -8.26 -8.80 9.55
CA GLN A 67 -7.13 -7.93 9.90
C GLN A 67 -6.49 -7.28 8.67
N VAL A 68 -7.05 -7.49 7.48
CA VAL A 68 -6.53 -7.00 6.21
C VAL A 68 -7.41 -5.89 5.65
N LEU A 69 -6.82 -4.75 5.34
CA LEU A 69 -7.47 -3.67 4.62
C LEU A 69 -6.96 -3.63 3.17
N GLN A 70 -7.84 -3.88 2.21
CA GLN A 70 -7.51 -3.82 0.78
C GLN A 70 -7.72 -2.40 0.25
N LEU A 71 -6.69 -1.81 -0.37
CA LEU A 71 -6.73 -0.47 -0.97
C LEU A 71 -6.11 -0.49 -2.37
N THR A 72 -6.56 0.43 -3.23
CA THR A 72 -5.83 0.75 -4.46
C THR A 72 -4.66 1.68 -4.15
N PRO A 73 -3.62 1.77 -5.01
CA PRO A 73 -2.49 2.67 -4.80
C PRO A 73 -2.90 4.13 -4.51
N ASP A 74 -3.87 4.65 -5.25
CA ASP A 74 -4.42 6.00 -5.05
C ASP A 74 -5.05 6.18 -3.66
N ARG A 75 -5.72 5.15 -3.14
CA ARG A 75 -6.37 5.17 -1.83
C ARG A 75 -5.39 5.09 -0.67
N VAL A 76 -4.25 4.43 -0.84
CA VAL A 76 -3.18 4.42 0.16
C VAL A 76 -2.68 5.83 0.40
N ALA A 77 -2.55 6.64 -0.66
CA ALA A 77 -2.17 8.04 -0.55
C ALA A 77 -3.17 8.89 0.23
N MET A 78 -4.37 8.39 0.55
CA MET A 78 -5.39 9.08 1.36
C MET A 78 -5.33 8.74 2.85
N LEU A 79 -4.51 7.77 3.28
CA LEU A 79 -4.33 7.45 4.69
C LEU A 79 -3.75 8.66 5.46
N PRO A 80 -4.03 8.78 6.77
CA PRO A 80 -3.39 9.75 7.66
C PRO A 80 -1.87 9.65 7.57
N GLN A 81 -1.15 10.77 7.63
CA GLN A 81 0.30 10.81 7.44
C GLN A 81 1.06 9.97 8.47
N ASP A 82 0.54 9.88 9.69
CA ASP A 82 1.16 9.12 10.79
C ASP A 82 0.65 7.67 10.87
N SER A 83 -0.04 7.17 9.83
CA SER A 83 -0.50 5.79 9.79
C SER A 83 0.70 4.84 9.79
N ARG A 84 0.61 3.79 10.61
CA ARG A 84 1.59 2.70 10.66
C ARG A 84 0.88 1.37 10.54
N CYS A 85 1.27 0.58 9.54
CA CYS A 85 0.79 -0.76 9.33
C CYS A 85 1.74 -1.49 8.40
N ASN A 86 1.95 -2.79 8.60
CA ASN A 86 2.64 -3.59 7.60
C ASN A 86 1.80 -3.61 6.32
N SER A 87 2.46 -3.80 5.18
CA SER A 87 1.80 -3.76 3.89
C SER A 87 2.31 -4.82 2.94
N TRP A 88 1.45 -5.22 2.02
CA TRP A 88 1.78 -6.10 0.92
C TRP A 88 1.25 -5.51 -0.37
N ARG A 89 2.16 -5.12 -1.27
CA ARG A 89 1.83 -4.58 -2.59
C ARG A 89 1.95 -5.65 -3.68
N LEU A 90 0.96 -5.71 -4.56
CA LEU A 90 0.86 -6.65 -5.67
C LEU A 90 0.86 -5.88 -6.99
N GLY A 91 1.87 -6.10 -7.83
CA GLY A 91 1.99 -5.45 -9.14
C GLY A 91 2.23 -3.94 -9.06
N THR A 92 2.76 -3.45 -7.93
CA THR A 92 3.13 -2.04 -7.74
C THR A 92 4.60 -1.95 -7.36
N ASP A 93 5.39 -1.29 -8.20
CA ASP A 93 6.85 -1.17 -7.98
C ASP A 93 7.21 -0.11 -6.93
N ALA A 94 6.43 0.97 -6.88
CA ALA A 94 6.69 2.09 -5.98
C ALA A 94 6.42 1.71 -4.52
N PRO A 95 7.36 1.98 -3.58
CA PRO A 95 7.11 1.87 -2.16
C PRO A 95 5.93 2.76 -1.73
N LEU A 96 5.17 2.27 -0.76
CA LEU A 96 4.00 2.98 -0.26
C LEU A 96 4.42 4.06 0.75
N PRO A 97 3.73 5.22 0.80
CA PRO A 97 3.93 6.23 1.84
C PRO A 97 3.23 5.80 3.15
N LEU A 98 3.52 4.58 3.63
CA LEU A 98 2.94 3.96 4.82
C LEU A 98 4.08 3.35 5.65
N ALA A 99 4.18 3.74 6.91
CA ALA A 99 5.22 3.24 7.81
C ALA A 99 4.94 1.77 8.20
N GLY A 100 5.97 0.93 8.23
CA GLY A 100 5.88 -0.50 8.53
C GLY A 100 6.68 -1.34 7.54
N ALA A 101 6.71 -2.66 7.76
CA ALA A 101 7.30 -3.58 6.81
C ALA A 101 6.48 -3.59 5.50
N GLN A 102 7.17 -3.64 4.36
CA GLN A 102 6.51 -3.66 3.04
C GLN A 102 6.97 -4.87 2.24
N LEU A 103 6.06 -5.81 2.03
CA LEU A 103 6.26 -6.93 1.10
C LEU A 103 5.84 -6.50 -0.31
N SER A 104 6.54 -7.00 -1.32
CA SER A 104 6.28 -6.71 -2.73
C SER A 104 6.26 -7.99 -3.55
N THR A 105 5.23 -8.13 -4.38
CA THR A 105 5.13 -9.20 -5.37
C THR A 105 4.75 -8.62 -6.72
N PRO A 106 4.91 -9.40 -7.80
CA PRO A 106 4.17 -9.16 -9.04
C PRO A 106 2.65 -9.14 -8.80
N ALA A 107 1.90 -8.91 -9.89
CA ALA A 107 0.44 -9.02 -9.86
C ALA A 107 -0.01 -10.42 -9.39
N PHE A 108 -1.23 -10.51 -8.87
CA PHE A 108 -1.68 -11.73 -8.19
C PHE A 108 -1.76 -12.95 -9.13
N ASP A 109 -2.17 -12.74 -10.37
CA ASP A 109 -2.22 -13.75 -11.44
C ASP A 109 -0.82 -14.31 -11.78
N GLU A 110 0.19 -13.44 -11.85
CA GLU A 110 1.58 -13.88 -12.02
C GLU A 110 2.08 -14.63 -10.78
N LEU A 111 1.76 -14.15 -9.58
CA LEU A 111 2.15 -14.81 -8.32
C LEU A 111 1.54 -16.22 -8.20
N GLN A 112 0.33 -16.44 -8.72
CA GLN A 112 -0.32 -17.74 -8.77
C GLN A 112 0.45 -18.75 -9.62
N THR A 113 1.07 -18.31 -10.70
CA THR A 113 1.73 -19.20 -11.68
C THR A 113 3.25 -19.28 -11.49
N SER A 114 3.87 -18.29 -10.84
CA SER A 114 5.32 -18.19 -10.67
C SER A 114 5.81 -18.76 -9.32
N ALA A 115 6.39 -19.96 -9.36
CA ALA A 115 7.08 -20.51 -8.20
C ALA A 115 8.26 -19.65 -7.70
N PRO A 116 9.11 -19.06 -8.57
CA PRO A 116 10.14 -18.12 -8.13
C PRO A 116 9.58 -16.91 -7.40
N ALA A 117 8.45 -16.35 -7.85
CA ALA A 117 7.82 -15.21 -7.16
C ALA A 117 7.33 -15.58 -5.76
N ARG A 118 6.77 -16.78 -5.56
CA ARG A 118 6.38 -17.28 -4.24
C ARG A 118 7.56 -17.51 -3.31
N MET A 119 8.67 -18.04 -3.84
CA MET A 119 9.91 -18.19 -3.06
C MET A 119 10.48 -16.83 -2.65
N ALA A 120 10.50 -15.86 -3.56
CA ALA A 120 10.96 -14.50 -3.27
C ALA A 120 10.06 -13.81 -2.23
N LEU A 121 8.73 -14.01 -2.28
CA LEU A 121 7.82 -13.55 -1.24
C LEU A 121 8.19 -14.16 0.12
N TRP A 122 8.41 -15.47 0.18
CA TRP A 122 8.80 -16.14 1.43
C TRP A 122 10.11 -15.58 2.00
N GLN A 123 11.11 -15.32 1.16
CA GLN A 123 12.36 -14.68 1.57
C GLN A 123 12.13 -13.28 2.17
N GLN A 124 11.25 -12.47 1.57
CA GLN A 124 10.87 -11.17 2.12
C GLN A 124 10.17 -11.30 3.48
N ILE A 125 9.29 -12.29 3.64
CA ILE A 125 8.60 -12.56 4.93
C ILE A 125 9.64 -12.89 6.01
N CYS A 126 10.63 -13.74 5.70
CA CYS A 126 11.72 -14.02 6.65
C CYS A 126 12.55 -12.78 6.98
N ALA A 127 12.85 -11.93 6.00
CA ALA A 127 13.59 -10.69 6.24
C ALA A 127 12.84 -9.70 7.16
N HIS A 128 11.52 -9.80 7.21
CA HIS A 128 10.62 -9.00 8.05
C HIS A 128 10.01 -9.81 9.20
N GLU A 129 10.66 -10.89 9.64
CA GLU A 129 10.10 -11.79 10.65
C GLU A 129 9.71 -11.06 11.95
N HIS A 130 10.48 -10.06 12.37
CA HIS A 130 10.22 -9.28 13.59
C HIS A 130 8.97 -8.40 13.48
N ASP A 131 8.63 -7.98 12.26
CA ASP A 131 7.47 -7.13 11.98
C ASP A 131 6.17 -7.96 11.91
N PHE A 132 6.25 -9.21 11.42
CA PHE A 132 5.10 -10.09 11.22
C PHE A 132 4.88 -11.09 12.37
N TYR A 133 5.96 -11.49 13.05
CA TYR A 133 5.94 -12.39 14.20
C TYR A 133 6.66 -11.73 15.39
N PRO A 134 6.11 -10.64 15.94
CA PRO A 134 6.71 -10.02 17.12
C PRO A 134 6.75 -11.06 18.25
N GLN A 135 7.94 -11.33 18.79
CA GLN A 135 8.08 -12.22 19.94
C GLN A 135 7.27 -11.62 21.09
N HIS A 136 6.22 -12.32 21.53
CA HIS A 136 5.54 -12.00 22.78
C HIS A 136 6.48 -12.38 23.92
N GLY A 137 7.21 -11.39 24.44
CA GLY A 137 7.92 -11.48 25.71
C GLY A 137 6.96 -11.46 26.90
#